data_AF-A0AAN8P2C2-F1
#
_entry.id   AF-A0AAN8P2C2-F1
#
_cell.length_a   1.000
_cell.length_b   1.000
_cell.length_c   1.000
_cell.angle_alpha   90.00
_cell.angle_beta   90.00
_cell.angle_gamma   90.00
#
_symmetry.space_group_name_H-M   'P 1'
#
loop_
_entity.id
_entity.type
_entity.pdbx_description
1 polymer ?
#
loop_
_entity_poly.entity_id
_entity_poly.type
_entity_poly.pdbx_seq_one_letter_code
_entity_poly.pdbx_strand_id
1 'polypeptide(L)'
;MSGFQSQDDYWTNQPQFNNYNYASQDSNPGFHSELNFQDTSQYENVPNDRGYDQWQSNYYVGNNYGPQDGFKAGTDTEFEDEPPLLEELGIDPDRIMQKTLAVLNPFHKQGLVDDASFLTKDTDLAGPLVFCLALGATLVVSGGKANFGYIYGLVVTGCLLMYSLLSLMNTSGTVTLTSVASILGYCLLPIVGLSVLSIFLTMTSLTGIALSILGVSWCSLSASRLFMALMASDCSQRPLIAYPCLPPDPNQINQPILVCTAHIHWDPEFCDVKLIQTMMLSYELKSILEEASHNFRPGHKPDTNCVQLLLCGDFNSLPDSGVIEFLSSGRVSADHPDFKELQYKSVLQKISGCEKPNEFTHSFKLASAYSEDIMPFTNYTFDFKGIIDYIFYSKQSMTPLGLLGPVNADWLKENKVVGCPHPHVPSDHFPLLVELEMCPTVPGTTNGLITRR
;
A
#
# COMPACT_ATOMS: atom_id res chain seq x y z
N MET A 1 -6.62 -8.28 -60.72
CA MET A 1 -5.83 -7.14 -61.22
C MET A 1 -5.14 -6.53 -60.01
N SER A 2 -3.82 -6.50 -60.10
CA SER A 2 -2.84 -6.09 -59.08
C SER A 2 -2.85 -4.58 -58.83
N GLY A 3 -2.62 -4.18 -57.58
CA GLY A 3 -2.35 -2.79 -57.22
C GLY A 3 -1.91 -2.63 -55.76
N PHE A 4 -0.73 -3.16 -55.43
CA PHE A 4 0.00 -2.78 -54.22
C PHE A 4 0.55 -1.35 -54.40
N GLN A 5 0.39 -0.49 -53.37
CA GLN A 5 1.33 0.60 -53.12
C GLN A 5 1.56 0.76 -51.61
N SER A 6 2.81 1.05 -51.30
CA SER A 6 3.54 0.84 -50.07
C SER A 6 3.44 1.97 -49.06
N GLN A 7 3.84 1.59 -47.85
CA GLN A 7 4.12 2.29 -46.61
C GLN A 7 5.06 3.51 -46.74
N ASP A 8 4.98 4.40 -45.74
CA ASP A 8 5.89 5.52 -45.37
C ASP A 8 5.48 6.93 -45.85
N ASP A 9 4.74 7.68 -45.01
CA ASP A 9 4.79 9.16 -44.89
C ASP A 9 3.78 9.67 -43.84
N TYR A 10 4.07 9.52 -42.53
CA TYR A 10 3.22 10.06 -41.44
C TYR A 10 3.93 11.06 -40.49
N TRP A 11 5.18 11.45 -40.78
CA TRP A 11 5.98 12.31 -39.88
C TRP A 11 6.29 13.72 -40.38
N THR A 12 5.46 14.30 -41.24
CA THR A 12 5.69 15.68 -41.72
C THR A 12 4.37 16.41 -41.94
N ASN A 13 3.88 17.08 -40.89
CA ASN A 13 3.29 18.43 -40.97
C ASN A 13 2.87 18.95 -39.58
N GLN A 14 3.70 19.81 -38.99
CA GLN A 14 3.29 20.73 -37.92
C GLN A 14 2.82 22.05 -38.55
N PRO A 15 1.64 22.59 -38.18
CA PRO A 15 1.34 24.00 -38.36
C PRO A 15 1.76 24.81 -37.12
N GLN A 16 2.35 25.97 -37.38
CA GLN A 16 2.87 26.93 -36.39
C GLN A 16 1.75 27.49 -35.47
N PHE A 17 2.01 27.49 -34.16
CA PHE A 17 1.21 28.26 -33.20
C PHE A 17 1.68 29.71 -33.17
N ASN A 18 0.77 30.61 -33.55
CA ASN A 18 0.93 32.05 -33.41
C ASN A 18 0.53 32.47 -31.98
N ASN A 19 1.37 33.32 -31.40
CA ASN A 19 1.33 33.77 -30.01
C ASN A 19 0.20 34.79 -29.79
N TYR A 20 -0.77 34.48 -28.92
CA TYR A 20 -1.69 35.48 -28.37
C TYR A 20 -1.69 35.39 -26.84
N ASN A 21 -1.08 36.39 -26.22
CA ASN A 21 -1.25 36.74 -24.81
C ASN A 21 -2.61 37.44 -24.63
N TYR A 22 -3.44 37.05 -23.65
CA TYR A 22 -4.15 38.02 -22.78
C TYR A 22 -4.78 37.36 -21.54
N ALA A 23 -4.43 37.94 -20.40
CA ALA A 23 -5.16 38.15 -19.14
C ALA A 23 -5.92 36.99 -18.44
N SER A 24 -5.44 36.73 -17.22
CA SER A 24 -6.13 36.13 -16.08
C SER A 24 -7.36 36.92 -15.65
N GLN A 25 -8.52 36.25 -15.55
CA GLN A 25 -9.58 36.61 -14.61
C GLN A 25 -10.40 35.38 -14.23
N ASP A 26 -10.37 35.06 -12.93
CA ASP A 26 -11.09 34.00 -12.26
C ASP A 26 -12.62 34.18 -12.29
N SER A 27 -13.33 33.07 -12.51
CA SER A 27 -14.55 32.70 -11.77
C SER A 27 -15.03 31.32 -12.23
N ASN A 28 -14.64 30.26 -11.51
CA ASN A 28 -15.08 28.88 -11.73
C ASN A 28 -16.22 28.54 -10.74
N PRO A 29 -17.44 28.20 -11.18
CA PRO A 29 -18.43 27.57 -10.30
C PRO A 29 -18.05 26.10 -10.12
N GLY A 30 -17.76 25.71 -8.87
CA GLY A 30 -17.25 24.40 -8.50
C GLY A 30 -18.20 23.23 -8.84
N PHE A 31 -17.59 22.14 -9.31
CA PHE A 31 -18.19 20.83 -9.48
C PHE A 31 -18.14 20.12 -8.12
N HIS A 32 -19.28 20.05 -7.42
CA HIS A 32 -19.45 19.17 -6.26
C HIS A 32 -20.16 17.91 -6.72
N SER A 33 -19.40 16.83 -6.93
CA SER A 33 -19.95 15.48 -7.11
C SER A 33 -20.33 14.92 -5.73
N GLU A 34 -21.61 14.99 -5.37
CA GLU A 34 -22.15 14.16 -4.28
C GLU A 34 -22.16 12.70 -4.75
N LEU A 35 -21.36 11.85 -4.07
CA LEU A 35 -21.38 10.41 -4.24
C LEU A 35 -22.68 9.86 -3.66
N ASN A 36 -23.65 9.57 -4.52
CA ASN A 36 -24.96 9.08 -4.10
C ASN A 36 -24.90 7.54 -3.99
N PHE A 37 -24.73 7.03 -2.77
CA PHE A 37 -24.83 5.60 -2.48
C PHE A 37 -26.31 5.21 -2.40
N GLN A 38 -26.72 4.20 -3.18
CA GLN A 38 -28.06 3.62 -3.07
C GLN A 38 -28.08 2.62 -1.91
N ASP A 39 -28.69 3.03 -0.80
CA ASP A 39 -28.90 2.20 0.38
C ASP A 39 -30.22 1.42 0.26
N THR A 40 -30.21 0.12 0.60
CA THR A 40 -31.39 -0.76 0.51
C THR A 40 -31.88 -1.14 1.90
N SER A 41 -32.54 -0.21 2.60
CA SER A 41 -33.35 -0.54 3.78
C SER A 41 -34.56 0.39 3.95
N GLN A 42 -35.74 -0.22 4.17
CA GLN A 42 -37.05 0.45 4.27
C GLN A 42 -37.40 0.82 5.74
N TYR A 43 -37.90 2.05 5.91
CA TYR A 43 -38.79 2.64 6.95
C TYR A 43 -38.74 2.15 8.42
N GLU A 44 -38.34 3.06 9.33
CA GLU A 44 -39.19 3.54 10.45
C GLU A 44 -38.71 4.91 11.01
N ASN A 45 -39.64 5.84 11.19
CA ASN A 45 -39.43 7.25 11.57
C ASN A 45 -39.41 7.45 13.10
N VAL A 46 -38.41 8.14 13.66
CA VAL A 46 -38.46 8.81 14.99
C VAL A 46 -37.60 10.11 14.93
N PRO A 47 -37.98 11.23 15.58
CA PRO A 47 -37.53 12.57 15.18
C PRO A 47 -36.17 13.03 15.71
N ASN A 48 -35.63 13.96 14.93
CA ASN A 48 -34.32 14.60 14.89
C ASN A 48 -34.08 15.59 16.03
N ASP A 49 -32.93 15.52 16.71
CA ASP A 49 -32.35 16.64 17.47
C ASP A 49 -30.88 16.82 17.03
N ARG A 50 -30.54 18.03 16.59
CA ARG A 50 -29.34 18.36 15.82
C ARG A 50 -28.29 19.06 16.71
N GLY A 51 -27.04 18.62 16.59
CA GLY A 51 -25.85 19.38 17.01
C GLY A 51 -24.60 18.86 16.29
N TYR A 52 -24.16 19.56 15.24
CA TYR A 52 -22.91 19.29 14.52
C TYR A 52 -21.87 20.36 14.91
N ASP A 53 -20.73 19.92 15.45
CA ASP A 53 -19.51 20.73 15.58
C ASP A 53 -18.59 20.44 14.39
N GLN A 54 -18.28 21.49 13.63
CA GLN A 54 -17.38 21.47 12.47
C GLN A 54 -16.06 22.17 12.83
N TRP A 55 -14.95 21.44 12.72
CA TRP A 55 -13.60 21.99 12.86
C TRP A 55 -13.19 22.72 11.57
N GLN A 56 -12.84 24.01 11.69
CA GLN A 56 -12.24 24.81 10.62
C GLN A 56 -10.76 25.09 10.90
N SER A 57 -9.93 24.81 9.90
CA SER A 57 -8.50 25.08 9.85
C SER A 57 -8.23 26.55 9.50
N ASN A 58 -7.45 27.27 10.32
CA ASN A 58 -7.02 28.64 10.05
C ASN A 58 -5.64 28.66 9.36
N TYR A 59 -5.61 29.20 8.14
CA TYR A 59 -4.40 29.64 7.46
C TYR A 59 -4.04 31.07 7.91
N TYR A 60 -2.79 31.27 8.37
CA TYR A 60 -2.25 32.58 8.71
C TYR A 60 -1.99 33.42 7.44
N VAL A 61 -2.63 34.58 7.35
CA VAL A 61 -2.33 35.65 6.38
C VAL A 61 -1.54 36.74 7.10
N GLY A 62 -0.44 37.18 6.49
CA GLY A 62 0.47 38.20 7.04
C GLY A 62 -0.15 39.58 7.11
N ASN A 63 0.14 40.30 8.19
CA ASN A 63 -0.31 41.68 8.39
C ASN A 63 0.78 42.71 8.08
N ASN A 64 0.32 43.78 7.43
CA ASN A 64 1.06 44.91 6.90
C ASN A 64 1.08 46.09 7.91
N TYR A 65 2.04 47.00 7.70
CA TYR A 65 2.42 48.21 8.44
C TYR A 65 1.32 49.11 9.07
N GLY A 66 1.65 49.68 10.24
CA GLY A 66 1.09 50.93 10.80
C GLY A 66 2.10 51.61 11.76
N PRO A 67 2.25 52.96 11.77
CA PRO A 67 3.32 53.65 12.52
C PRO A 67 2.85 54.34 13.83
N GLN A 68 3.85 54.69 14.66
CA GLN A 68 3.89 55.63 15.80
C GLN A 68 3.41 55.16 17.18
N ASP A 69 4.33 55.01 18.14
CA ASP A 69 4.95 56.06 18.98
C ASP A 69 5.32 55.48 20.36
N GLY A 70 6.55 55.71 20.81
CA GLY A 70 6.95 55.38 22.19
C GLY A 70 8.45 55.21 22.39
N PHE A 71 9.17 56.30 22.62
CA PHE A 71 10.52 56.27 23.17
C PHE A 71 10.53 55.59 24.55
N LYS A 72 11.27 54.49 24.70
CA LYS A 72 11.97 54.14 25.94
C LYS A 72 13.41 53.77 25.62
N ALA A 73 14.30 54.50 26.28
CA ALA A 73 15.74 54.34 26.28
C ALA A 73 16.12 52.99 26.91
N GLY A 74 17.17 52.38 26.36
CA GLY A 74 17.68 51.08 26.77
C GLY A 74 18.21 51.05 28.20
N THR A 75 17.94 49.91 28.83
CA THR A 75 18.76 49.31 29.89
C THR A 75 18.67 47.81 29.72
N ASP A 76 19.73 47.23 29.12
CA ASP A 76 20.23 45.86 29.27
C ASP A 76 19.23 44.76 29.61
N THR A 77 18.53 44.25 28.59
CA THR A 77 18.02 42.87 28.54
C THR A 77 18.15 42.34 27.11
N GLU A 78 19.35 42.40 26.54
CA GLU A 78 19.66 41.82 25.22
C GLU A 78 19.85 40.28 25.26
N PHE A 79 19.53 39.66 26.40
CA PHE A 79 19.61 38.21 26.62
C PHE A 79 18.24 37.52 26.82
N GLU A 80 17.12 38.24 26.79
CA GLU A 80 15.79 37.62 27.05
C GLU A 80 15.05 37.16 25.78
N ASP A 81 15.51 37.56 24.59
CA ASP A 81 14.92 37.14 23.31
C ASP A 81 15.78 36.12 22.53
N GLU A 82 16.86 35.60 23.12
CA GLU A 82 17.62 34.51 22.51
C GLU A 82 16.99 33.15 22.88
N PRO A 83 16.63 32.31 21.89
CA PRO A 83 16.19 30.96 22.17
C PRO A 83 17.31 30.21 22.92
N PRO A 84 16.98 29.29 23.85
CA PRO A 84 17.98 28.59 24.63
C PRO A 84 19.04 27.96 23.72
N LEU A 85 20.32 27.97 24.14
CA LEU A 85 21.46 27.46 23.37
C LEU A 85 21.26 26.05 22.78
N LEU A 86 20.37 25.24 23.37
CA LEU A 86 19.99 23.92 22.88
C LEU A 86 19.11 23.99 21.63
N GLU A 87 18.20 24.96 21.55
CA GLU A 87 17.37 25.23 20.38
C GLU A 87 18.18 25.84 19.24
N GLU A 88 19.14 26.73 19.55
CA GLU A 88 20.10 27.27 18.56
C GLU A 88 21.03 26.18 17.99
N LEU A 89 21.36 25.16 18.80
CA LEU A 89 22.19 24.01 18.40
C LEU A 89 21.36 22.83 17.83
N GLY A 90 20.03 22.94 17.77
CA GLY A 90 19.12 21.91 17.25
C GLY A 90 19.02 20.64 18.11
N ILE A 91 19.29 20.74 19.42
CA ILE A 91 19.25 19.64 20.39
C ILE A 91 17.95 19.74 21.21
N ASP A 92 17.06 18.77 21.02
CA ASP A 92 15.81 18.63 21.77
C ASP A 92 15.91 17.45 22.76
N PRO A 93 16.06 17.70 24.08
CA PRO A 93 16.22 16.65 25.09
C PRO A 93 15.01 15.72 25.23
N ASP A 94 13.79 16.25 25.11
CA ASP A 94 12.57 15.46 25.23
C ASP A 94 12.44 14.49 24.06
N ARG A 95 12.84 14.95 22.87
CA ARG A 95 12.93 14.11 21.68
C ARG A 95 13.97 13.00 21.79
N ILE A 96 15.16 13.31 22.33
CA ILE A 96 16.22 12.31 22.58
C ILE A 96 15.70 11.24 23.54
N MET A 97 14.95 11.63 24.59
CA MET A 97 14.36 10.71 25.55
C MET A 97 13.29 9.83 24.92
N GLN A 98 12.38 10.40 24.12
CA GLN A 98 11.35 9.64 23.40
C GLN A 98 11.95 8.62 22.43
N LYS A 99 12.96 9.02 21.63
CA LYS A 99 13.69 8.11 20.72
C LYS A 99 14.42 7.01 21.49
N THR A 100 15.05 7.36 22.60
CA THR A 100 15.73 6.41 23.50
C THR A 100 14.76 5.36 24.06
N LEU A 101 13.59 5.79 24.53
CA LEU A 101 12.56 4.89 25.07
C LEU A 101 11.94 3.99 23.99
N ALA A 102 11.72 4.53 22.78
CA ALA A 102 11.23 3.76 21.64
C ALA A 102 12.19 2.63 21.25
N VAL A 103 13.50 2.88 21.31
CA VAL A 103 14.54 1.90 20.97
C VAL A 103 14.73 0.85 22.07
N LEU A 104 14.54 1.24 23.33
CA LEU A 104 14.65 0.37 24.50
C LEU A 104 13.45 -0.56 24.70
N ASN A 105 12.34 -0.38 23.98
CA ASN A 105 11.19 -1.28 24.11
C ASN A 105 10.85 -2.01 22.81
N PRO A 106 11.51 -3.16 22.53
CA PRO A 106 11.26 -3.94 21.33
C PRO A 106 9.89 -4.67 21.33
N PHE A 107 9.07 -4.55 22.39
CA PHE A 107 7.77 -5.22 22.52
C PHE A 107 6.58 -4.27 22.76
N HIS A 108 6.74 -2.95 22.57
CA HIS A 108 5.61 -2.01 22.69
C HIS A 108 4.53 -2.28 21.64
N LYS A 109 3.26 -2.28 22.09
CA LYS A 109 2.07 -2.59 21.27
C LYS A 109 1.94 -1.63 20.08
N GLN A 110 1.47 -2.17 18.96
CA GLN A 110 1.32 -1.59 17.62
C GLN A 110 0.55 -0.24 17.51
N GLY A 111 -0.02 0.30 18.59
CA GLY A 111 -0.92 1.48 18.53
C GLY A 111 -0.22 2.84 18.41
N LEU A 112 1.12 2.88 18.42
CA LEU A 112 1.95 4.08 18.33
C LEU A 112 2.90 4.05 17.13
N VAL A 113 2.59 3.23 16.10
CA VAL A 113 3.41 3.15 14.88
C VAL A 113 3.24 4.41 14.01
N ASP A 114 2.16 5.17 14.21
CA ASP A 114 2.00 6.51 13.63
C ASP A 114 3.05 7.51 14.17
N ASP A 115 3.51 7.35 15.42
CA ASP A 115 4.58 8.19 16.00
C ASP A 115 5.99 7.80 15.50
N ALA A 116 6.21 6.59 14.97
CA ALA A 116 7.51 6.23 14.41
C ALA A 116 7.82 7.01 13.12
N SER A 117 6.78 7.33 12.33
CA SER A 117 6.90 8.24 11.18
C SER A 117 7.31 9.66 11.61
N PHE A 118 6.81 10.12 12.77
CA PHE A 118 7.18 11.38 13.42
C PHE A 118 8.63 11.35 13.97
N LEU A 119 9.08 10.21 14.51
CA LEU A 119 10.46 10.03 15.00
C LEU A 119 11.50 10.01 13.85
N THR A 120 11.11 9.59 12.65
CA THR A 120 11.98 9.56 11.46
C THR A 120 12.03 10.85 10.65
N LYS A 121 11.07 11.77 10.84
CA LYS A 121 10.90 12.95 9.99
C LYS A 121 11.91 14.07 10.29
N ASP A 122 12.33 14.22 11.55
CA ASP A 122 13.47 15.09 11.87
C ASP A 122 14.61 14.34 12.58
N THR A 123 15.72 14.26 11.84
CA THR A 123 16.90 13.49 12.20
C THR A 123 17.77 14.30 13.14
N ASP A 124 17.95 13.84 14.37
CA ASP A 124 18.93 14.39 15.30
C ASP A 124 20.20 13.54 15.29
N LEU A 125 21.36 14.19 15.35
CA LEU A 125 22.68 13.54 15.42
C LEU A 125 23.30 13.65 16.82
N ALA A 126 22.77 14.53 17.68
CA ALA A 126 23.31 14.81 19.00
C ALA A 126 23.22 13.60 19.95
N GLY A 127 22.05 12.95 20.06
CA GLY A 127 21.88 11.74 20.88
C GLY A 127 22.82 10.59 20.47
N PRO A 128 22.82 10.18 19.20
CA PRO A 128 23.76 9.21 18.63
C PRO A 128 25.24 9.50 18.93
N LEU A 129 25.65 10.77 18.83
CA LEU A 129 27.02 11.19 19.12
C LEU A 129 27.37 10.99 20.60
N VAL A 130 26.47 11.37 21.51
CA VAL A 130 26.64 11.19 22.96
C VAL A 130 26.79 9.71 23.30
N PHE A 131 25.97 8.83 22.72
CA PHE A 131 26.08 7.38 22.96
C PHE A 131 27.38 6.79 22.41
N CYS A 132 27.85 7.24 21.25
CA CYS A 132 29.15 6.83 20.71
C CYS A 132 30.32 7.26 21.62
N LEU A 133 30.28 8.49 22.15
CA LEU A 133 31.30 8.99 23.08
C LEU A 133 31.26 8.25 24.42
N ALA A 134 30.07 7.95 24.94
CA ALA A 134 29.89 7.16 26.15
C ALA A 134 30.43 5.72 25.98
N LEU A 135 30.18 5.10 24.84
CA LEU A 135 30.77 3.80 24.48
C LEU A 135 32.30 3.87 24.47
N GLY A 136 32.86 4.89 23.82
CA GLY A 136 34.31 5.11 23.78
C GLY A 136 34.93 5.29 25.16
N ALA A 137 34.31 6.12 26.02
CA ALA A 137 34.79 6.37 27.37
C ALA A 137 34.74 5.12 28.26
N THR A 138 33.64 4.36 28.21
CA THR A 138 33.47 3.13 29.00
C THR A 138 34.46 2.03 28.59
N LEU A 139 34.76 1.91 27.29
CA LEU A 139 35.76 0.95 26.79
C LEU A 139 37.19 1.31 27.19
N VAL A 140 37.52 2.61 27.24
CA VAL A 140 38.82 3.09 27.77
C VAL A 140 38.96 2.75 29.25
N VAL A 141 37.90 2.99 30.04
CA VAL A 141 37.88 2.71 31.48
C VAL A 141 37.95 1.20 31.76
N SER A 142 37.32 0.37 30.93
CA SER A 142 37.32 -1.09 31.05
C SER A 142 38.69 -1.75 30.77
N GLY A 143 39.76 -0.97 30.56
CA GLY A 143 41.12 -1.48 30.35
C GLY A 143 41.41 -1.94 28.91
N GLY A 144 40.51 -1.65 27.97
CA GLY A 144 40.75 -1.91 26.55
C GLY A 144 41.78 -0.94 25.97
N LYS A 145 42.67 -1.43 25.10
CA LYS A 145 43.46 -0.57 24.20
C LYS A 145 42.52 0.01 23.14
N ALA A 146 41.68 0.96 23.55
CA ALA A 146 40.67 1.54 22.69
C ALA A 146 41.33 2.45 21.66
N ASN A 147 41.56 1.92 20.47
CA ASN A 147 41.87 2.74 19.31
C ASN A 147 40.56 3.40 18.88
N PHE A 148 40.25 4.57 19.45
CA PHE A 148 39.03 5.33 19.16
C PHE A 148 38.78 5.47 17.64
N GLY A 149 39.85 5.59 16.85
CA GLY A 149 39.79 5.59 15.38
C GLY A 149 39.22 4.32 14.74
N TYR A 150 39.41 3.12 15.31
CA TYR A 150 38.79 1.89 14.79
C TYR A 150 37.29 1.85 15.05
N ILE A 151 36.84 2.29 16.23
CA ILE A 151 35.41 2.36 16.56
C ILE A 151 34.72 3.37 15.62
N TYR A 152 35.30 4.56 15.49
CA TYR A 152 34.82 5.58 14.57
C TYR A 152 34.78 5.08 13.11
N GLY A 153 35.85 4.43 12.64
CA GLY A 153 35.92 3.87 11.29
C GLY A 153 34.88 2.78 11.02
N LEU A 154 34.63 1.88 11.97
CA LEU A 154 33.61 0.83 11.86
C LEU A 154 32.19 1.42 11.86
N VAL A 155 31.91 2.42 12.70
CA VAL A 155 30.59 3.07 12.74
C VAL A 155 30.32 3.82 11.43
N VAL A 156 31.27 4.62 10.94
CA VAL A 156 31.12 5.35 9.67
C VAL A 156 30.96 4.39 8.49
N THR A 157 31.79 3.34 8.41
CA THR A 157 31.70 2.34 7.34
C THR A 157 30.38 1.57 7.41
N GLY A 158 29.93 1.20 8.61
CA GLY A 158 28.63 0.56 8.83
C GLY A 158 27.45 1.42 8.40
N CYS A 159 27.45 2.72 8.74
CA CYS A 159 26.43 3.66 8.29
C CYS A 159 26.41 3.80 6.76
N LEU A 160 27.57 3.87 6.11
CA LEU A 160 27.66 3.96 4.64
C LEU A 160 27.15 2.68 3.96
N LEU A 161 27.56 1.50 4.43
CA LEU A 161 27.11 0.22 3.87
C LEU A 161 25.59 0.04 4.04
N MET A 162 25.06 0.39 5.21
CA MET A 162 23.63 0.32 5.48
C MET A 162 22.84 1.33 4.64
N TYR A 163 23.36 2.55 4.47
CA TYR A 163 22.77 3.53 3.56
C TYR A 163 22.73 3.03 2.13
N SER A 164 23.83 2.44 1.62
CA SER A 164 23.85 1.85 0.28
C SER A 164 22.84 0.70 0.13
N LEU A 165 22.75 -0.20 1.11
CA LEU A 165 21.80 -1.32 1.09
C LEU A 165 20.35 -0.81 1.08
N LEU A 166 20.01 0.12 1.97
CA LEU A 166 18.66 0.68 2.05
C LEU A 166 18.34 1.50 0.79
N SER A 167 19.29 2.28 0.28
CA SER A 167 19.12 3.04 -0.96
C SER A 167 18.90 2.16 -2.18
N LEU A 168 19.42 0.92 -2.19
CA LEU A 168 19.20 -0.04 -3.27
C LEU A 168 17.88 -0.81 -3.11
N MET A 169 17.42 -1.04 -1.88
CA MET A 169 16.14 -1.71 -1.60
C MET A 169 14.93 -0.78 -1.75
N ASN A 170 15.16 0.52 -1.62
CA ASN A 170 14.10 1.50 -1.55
C ASN A 170 13.51 1.83 -2.92
N THR A 171 12.19 1.66 -3.03
CA THR A 171 11.40 1.95 -4.24
C THR A 171 10.45 3.14 -4.09
N SER A 172 10.21 3.65 -2.86
CA SER A 172 9.15 4.65 -2.60
C SER A 172 9.48 5.73 -1.54
N GLY A 173 10.41 5.51 -0.60
CA GLY A 173 10.78 6.48 0.44
C GLY A 173 11.95 7.38 0.04
N THR A 174 12.28 8.40 0.84
CA THR A 174 13.56 9.13 0.73
C THR A 174 14.44 8.81 1.94
N VAL A 175 15.40 7.89 1.78
CA VAL A 175 16.37 7.56 2.85
C VAL A 175 17.51 8.57 2.79
N THR A 176 17.73 9.31 3.88
CA THR A 176 18.91 10.18 4.01
C THR A 176 19.99 9.50 4.84
N LEU A 177 21.26 9.81 4.57
CA LEU A 177 22.38 9.31 5.37
C LEU A 177 22.28 9.72 6.84
N THR A 178 21.75 10.91 7.12
CA THR A 178 21.50 11.40 8.49
C THR A 178 20.45 10.57 9.23
N SER A 179 19.42 10.09 8.54
CA SER A 179 18.41 9.18 9.11
C SER A 179 19.03 7.84 9.51
N VAL A 180 19.85 7.26 8.63
CA VAL A 180 20.54 5.99 8.88
C VAL A 180 21.52 6.12 10.06
N ALA A 181 22.31 7.20 10.09
CA ALA A 181 23.23 7.47 11.19
C ALA A 181 22.50 7.68 12.52
N SER A 182 21.37 8.38 12.50
CA SER A 182 20.55 8.61 13.70
C SER A 182 19.99 7.29 14.24
N ILE A 183 19.28 6.52 13.41
CA ILE A 183 18.66 5.24 13.80
C ILE A 183 19.70 4.25 14.34
N LEU A 184 20.81 4.06 13.62
CA LEU A 184 21.86 3.14 14.07
C LEU A 184 22.48 3.59 15.40
N GLY A 185 22.74 4.89 15.57
CA GLY A 185 23.33 5.41 16.80
C GLY A 185 22.44 5.25 18.03
N TYR A 186 21.13 5.45 17.90
CA TYR A 186 20.19 5.14 18.99
C TYR A 186 20.16 3.65 19.33
N CYS A 187 20.22 2.79 18.31
CA CYS A 187 20.21 1.35 18.49
C CYS A 187 21.48 0.80 19.16
N LEU A 188 22.55 1.59 19.34
CA LEU A 188 23.75 1.19 20.08
C LEU A 188 23.55 1.19 21.60
N LEU A 189 22.47 1.76 22.12
CA LEU A 189 22.27 1.95 23.55
C LEU A 189 22.34 0.66 24.41
N PRO A 190 21.79 -0.50 24.00
CA PRO A 190 21.98 -1.75 24.73
C PRO A 190 23.44 -2.18 24.82
N ILE A 191 24.26 -1.92 23.78
CA ILE A 191 25.70 -2.18 23.79
C ILE A 191 26.43 -1.21 24.73
N VAL A 192 26.02 0.06 24.80
CA VAL A 192 26.52 1.00 25.81
C VAL A 192 26.23 0.51 27.23
N GLY A 193 25.03 -0.02 27.47
CA GLY A 193 24.70 -0.64 28.76
C GLY A 193 25.60 -1.83 29.10
N LEU A 194 25.89 -2.68 28.11
CA LEU A 194 26.83 -3.79 28.28
C LEU A 194 28.28 -3.34 28.52
N SER A 195 28.73 -2.25 27.90
CA SER A 195 30.08 -1.72 28.11
C SER A 195 30.27 -1.08 29.49
N VAL A 196 29.19 -0.57 30.09
CA VAL A 196 29.21 -0.17 31.51
C VAL A 196 29.29 -1.41 32.41
N LEU A 197 28.50 -2.44 32.11
CA LEU A 197 28.50 -3.68 32.88
C LEU A 197 29.85 -4.42 32.82
N SER A 198 30.58 -4.29 31.71
CA SER A 198 31.90 -4.91 31.53
C SER A 198 33.00 -4.32 32.42
N ILE A 199 32.77 -3.15 33.02
CA ILE A 199 33.68 -2.57 34.03
C ILE A 199 33.67 -3.41 35.31
N PHE A 200 32.51 -3.98 35.66
CA PHE A 200 32.31 -4.73 36.90
C PHE A 200 32.38 -6.25 36.71
N LEU A 201 32.04 -6.75 35.50
CA LEU A 201 31.97 -8.18 35.20
C LEU A 201 33.00 -8.57 34.12
N THR A 202 33.66 -9.71 34.32
CA THR A 202 34.56 -10.28 33.32
C THR A 202 33.75 -10.89 32.15
N MET A 203 33.83 -10.25 30.98
CA MET A 203 33.08 -10.66 29.78
C MET A 203 33.60 -11.93 29.10
N THR A 204 34.69 -12.51 29.60
CA THR A 204 35.24 -13.79 29.13
C THR A 204 34.50 -15.01 29.68
N SER A 205 33.61 -14.80 30.65
CA SER A 205 32.75 -15.84 31.20
C SER A 205 31.61 -16.19 30.25
N LEU A 206 31.04 -17.40 30.39
CA LEU A 206 29.87 -17.83 29.63
C LEU A 206 28.68 -16.86 29.77
N THR A 207 28.51 -16.29 30.96
CA THR A 207 27.50 -15.27 31.24
C THR A 207 27.77 -13.97 30.48
N GLY A 208 29.03 -13.53 30.39
CA GLY A 208 29.43 -12.37 29.59
C GLY A 208 29.18 -12.55 28.09
N ILE A 209 29.48 -13.74 27.56
CA ILE A 209 29.19 -14.08 26.15
C ILE A 209 27.69 -14.10 25.90
N ALA A 210 26.90 -14.72 26.78
CA ALA A 210 25.45 -14.77 26.66
C ALA A 210 24.82 -13.36 26.68
N LEU A 211 25.26 -12.50 27.59
CA LEU A 211 24.80 -11.10 27.67
C LEU A 211 25.18 -10.31 26.40
N SER A 212 26.37 -10.55 25.84
CA SER A 212 26.81 -9.92 24.60
C SER A 212 25.94 -10.33 23.40
N ILE A 213 25.61 -11.61 23.27
CA ILE A 213 24.71 -12.12 22.22
C ILE A 213 23.31 -11.50 22.37
N LEU A 214 22.79 -11.42 23.59
CA LEU A 214 21.49 -10.80 23.86
C LEU A 214 21.48 -9.31 23.51
N GLY A 215 22.53 -8.56 23.87
CA GLY A 215 22.64 -7.14 23.53
C GLY A 215 22.74 -6.89 22.03
N VAL A 216 23.57 -7.65 21.32
CA VAL A 216 23.68 -7.54 19.85
C VAL A 216 22.36 -7.88 19.17
N SER A 217 21.66 -8.91 19.67
CA SER A 217 20.33 -9.30 19.16
C SER A 217 19.30 -8.20 19.41
N TRP A 218 19.33 -7.57 20.59
CA TRP A 218 18.46 -6.45 20.91
C TRP A 218 18.70 -5.24 20.01
N CYS A 219 19.96 -4.84 19.82
CA CYS A 219 20.34 -3.74 18.93
C CYS A 219 19.87 -4.00 17.49
N SER A 220 20.05 -5.22 17.01
CA SER A 220 19.69 -5.63 15.65
C SER A 220 18.16 -5.63 15.44
N LEU A 221 17.40 -6.11 16.43
CA LEU A 221 15.94 -6.10 16.39
C LEU A 221 15.38 -4.67 16.44
N SER A 222 15.92 -3.80 17.30
CA SER A 222 15.51 -2.40 17.37
C SER A 222 15.81 -1.63 16.07
N ALA A 223 16.99 -1.82 15.48
CA ALA A 223 17.38 -1.17 14.23
C ALA A 223 16.50 -1.61 13.06
N SER A 224 16.24 -2.92 12.93
CA SER A 224 15.36 -3.47 11.89
C SER A 224 13.94 -2.88 11.97
N ARG A 225 13.38 -2.75 13.17
CA ARG A 225 12.05 -2.15 13.37
C ARG A 225 11.97 -0.70 12.92
N LEU A 226 12.97 0.10 13.26
CA LEU A 226 12.98 1.53 12.92
C LEU A 226 13.21 1.76 11.42
N PHE A 227 14.01 0.93 10.74
CA PHE A 227 14.17 1.00 9.30
C PHE A 227 12.90 0.62 8.53
N MET A 228 12.10 -0.33 9.04
CA MET A 228 10.79 -0.64 8.45
C MET A 228 9.83 0.56 8.55
N ALA A 229 9.81 1.24 9.70
CA ALA A 229 9.02 2.45 9.86
C ALA A 229 9.48 3.58 8.92
N LEU A 230 10.79 3.77 8.75
CA LEU A 230 11.37 4.76 7.82
C LEU A 230 11.01 4.47 6.36
N MET A 231 10.98 3.20 5.97
CA MET A 231 10.77 2.80 4.59
C MET A 231 9.29 2.74 4.19
N ALA A 232 8.37 2.95 5.14
CA ALA A 232 6.94 2.69 4.99
C ALA A 232 6.68 1.34 4.28
N SER A 233 7.58 0.38 4.46
CA SER A 233 7.61 -0.83 3.66
C SER A 233 6.71 -1.87 4.31
N ASP A 234 5.86 -2.47 3.47
CA ASP A 234 5.01 -3.57 3.87
C ASP A 234 5.82 -4.65 4.59
N CYS A 235 5.21 -5.25 5.62
CA CYS A 235 5.79 -6.28 6.49
C CYS A 235 6.38 -7.50 5.74
N SER A 236 6.18 -7.58 4.42
CA SER A 236 6.69 -8.57 3.46
C SER A 236 8.19 -8.47 3.16
N GLN A 237 8.86 -7.34 3.42
CA GLN A 237 10.33 -7.22 3.25
C GLN A 237 11.13 -7.55 4.53
N ARG A 238 10.44 -7.75 5.65
CA ARG A 238 11.00 -8.20 6.93
C ARG A 238 11.84 -9.49 6.84
N PRO A 239 11.53 -10.49 5.97
CA PRO A 239 12.33 -11.70 5.87
C PRO A 239 13.73 -11.42 5.30
N LEU A 240 13.88 -10.53 4.31
CA LEU A 240 15.15 -10.41 3.57
C LEU A 240 16.32 -9.89 4.44
N ILE A 241 16.01 -9.16 5.52
CA ILE A 241 16.99 -8.67 6.51
C ILE A 241 17.21 -9.67 7.65
N ALA A 242 16.31 -10.65 7.85
CA ALA A 242 16.30 -11.57 8.98
C ALA A 242 16.44 -13.07 8.63
N TYR A 243 16.63 -13.43 7.35
CA TYR A 243 16.49 -14.81 6.85
C TYR A 243 17.75 -15.66 7.04
N PRO A 244 18.01 -16.17 8.25
CA PRO A 244 18.04 -17.63 8.31
C PRO A 244 17.32 -18.30 9.50
N CYS A 245 16.67 -17.60 10.44
CA CYS A 245 16.43 -18.25 11.75
C CYS A 245 15.05 -18.13 12.43
N LEU A 246 13.96 -17.64 11.82
CA LEU A 246 12.66 -17.66 12.52
C LEU A 246 11.46 -18.02 11.61
N PRO A 247 10.64 -19.03 11.98
CA PRO A 247 9.31 -19.21 11.40
C PRO A 247 8.35 -18.09 11.85
N PRO A 248 7.34 -17.73 11.04
CA PRO A 248 6.34 -16.71 11.39
C PRO A 248 5.55 -17.09 12.65
N ASP A 249 5.15 -16.08 13.43
CA ASP A 249 4.38 -16.20 14.67
C ASP A 249 3.03 -16.90 14.43
N PRO A 250 2.74 -18.05 15.08
CA PRO A 250 1.50 -18.81 14.89
C PRO A 250 0.23 -18.12 15.41
N ASN A 251 0.35 -17.02 16.16
CA ASN A 251 -0.80 -16.34 16.78
C ASN A 251 -1.37 -15.18 15.96
N GLN A 252 -0.73 -14.79 14.85
CA GLN A 252 -1.26 -13.75 13.97
C GLN A 252 -2.04 -14.39 12.82
N ILE A 253 -3.36 -14.54 13.00
CA ILE A 253 -4.26 -14.95 11.93
C ILE A 253 -4.39 -13.78 10.96
N ASN A 254 -3.52 -13.74 9.95
CA ASN A 254 -3.70 -12.87 8.80
C ASN A 254 -4.67 -13.56 7.83
N GLN A 255 -5.76 -12.87 7.46
CA GLN A 255 -6.65 -13.30 6.38
C GLN A 255 -6.10 -12.71 5.07
N PRO A 256 -5.44 -13.49 4.20
CA PRO A 256 -4.91 -12.99 2.94
C PRO A 256 -6.03 -12.74 1.93
N ILE A 257 -5.85 -11.66 1.14
CA ILE A 257 -6.66 -11.33 -0.03
C ILE A 257 -5.73 -11.29 -1.24
N LEU A 258 -6.11 -11.97 -2.32
CA LEU A 258 -5.48 -11.87 -3.62
C LEU A 258 -6.30 -10.92 -4.49
N VAL A 259 -5.71 -9.79 -4.87
CA VAL A 259 -6.29 -8.85 -5.83
C VAL A 259 -5.63 -9.07 -7.19
N CYS A 260 -6.43 -9.37 -8.20
CA CYS A 260 -6.00 -9.53 -9.58
C CYS A 260 -6.64 -8.43 -10.43
N THR A 261 -5.86 -7.84 -11.33
CA THR A 261 -6.36 -6.96 -12.37
C THR A 261 -5.92 -7.46 -13.74
N ALA A 262 -6.80 -7.39 -14.74
CA ALA A 262 -6.51 -7.78 -16.11
C ALA A 262 -7.10 -6.79 -17.12
N HIS A 263 -6.49 -6.71 -18.30
CA HIS A 263 -7.04 -6.02 -19.45
C HIS A 263 -6.97 -7.01 -20.63
N ILE A 264 -8.13 -7.56 -20.99
CA ILE A 264 -8.28 -8.62 -22.00
C ILE A 264 -8.34 -7.99 -23.40
N HIS A 265 -7.96 -8.75 -24.43
CA HIS A 265 -7.92 -8.28 -25.81
C HIS A 265 -9.25 -7.60 -26.24
N TRP A 266 -9.16 -6.49 -26.98
CA TRP A 266 -10.30 -5.60 -27.23
C TRP A 266 -11.16 -6.01 -28.42
N ASP A 267 -10.56 -6.56 -29.48
CA ASP A 267 -11.21 -6.72 -30.78
C ASP A 267 -12.48 -7.61 -30.69
N PRO A 268 -13.67 -7.09 -31.06
CA PRO A 268 -14.93 -7.84 -31.03
C PRO A 268 -14.90 -9.12 -31.86
N GLU A 269 -14.07 -9.17 -32.91
CA GLU A 269 -13.92 -10.36 -33.74
C GLU A 269 -13.10 -11.45 -33.06
N PHE A 270 -12.55 -11.27 -31.85
CA PHE A 270 -11.68 -12.27 -31.22
C PHE A 270 -12.25 -12.76 -29.87
N CYS A 271 -13.55 -13.09 -29.82
CA CYS A 271 -14.20 -13.65 -28.63
C CYS A 271 -13.53 -14.95 -28.12
N ASP A 272 -12.98 -15.77 -29.02
CA ASP A 272 -12.20 -16.96 -28.70
C ASP A 272 -10.92 -16.60 -27.93
N VAL A 273 -10.20 -15.57 -28.37
CA VAL A 273 -8.99 -15.09 -27.69
C VAL A 273 -9.32 -14.57 -26.30
N LYS A 274 -10.40 -13.79 -26.16
CA LYS A 274 -10.83 -13.25 -24.85
C LYS A 274 -11.16 -14.36 -23.86
N LEU A 275 -11.89 -15.39 -24.33
CA LEU A 275 -12.23 -16.56 -23.53
C LEU A 275 -10.99 -17.36 -23.14
N ILE A 276 -10.09 -17.65 -24.07
CA ILE A 276 -8.85 -18.38 -23.80
C ILE A 276 -7.94 -17.62 -22.82
N GLN A 277 -7.78 -16.30 -23.00
CA GLN A 277 -7.03 -15.46 -22.06
C GLN A 277 -7.59 -15.53 -20.64
N THR A 278 -8.92 -15.50 -20.52
CA THR A 278 -9.61 -15.61 -19.22
C THR A 278 -9.42 -17.00 -18.58
N MET A 279 -9.42 -18.06 -19.39
CA MET A 279 -9.13 -19.43 -18.94
C MET A 279 -7.69 -19.58 -18.45
N MET A 280 -6.73 -19.02 -19.20
CA MET A 280 -5.32 -19.00 -18.80
C MET A 280 -5.12 -18.21 -17.50
N LEU A 281 -5.74 -17.03 -17.39
CA LEU A 281 -5.73 -16.23 -16.18
C LEU A 281 -6.27 -17.00 -14.98
N SER A 282 -7.40 -17.68 -15.13
CA SER A 282 -8.01 -18.48 -14.06
C SER A 282 -7.11 -19.65 -13.62
N TYR A 283 -6.41 -20.28 -14.56
CA TYR A 283 -5.46 -21.35 -14.25
C TYR A 283 -4.24 -20.83 -13.48
N GLU A 284 -3.65 -19.71 -13.91
CA GLU A 284 -2.52 -19.11 -13.20
C GLU A 284 -2.92 -18.59 -11.81
N LEU A 285 -4.10 -17.98 -11.68
CA LEU A 285 -4.64 -17.57 -10.38
C LEU A 285 -4.76 -18.75 -9.41
N LYS A 286 -5.17 -19.91 -9.92
CA LYS A 286 -5.25 -21.14 -9.10
C LYS A 286 -3.87 -21.56 -8.62
N SER A 287 -2.86 -21.55 -9.50
CA SER A 287 -1.47 -21.88 -9.16
C SER A 287 -0.93 -20.93 -8.06
N ILE A 288 -1.15 -19.63 -8.22
CA ILE A 288 -0.75 -18.61 -7.25
C ILE A 288 -1.46 -18.81 -5.90
N LEU A 289 -2.75 -19.13 -5.91
CA LEU A 289 -3.52 -19.39 -4.69
C LEU A 289 -3.05 -20.65 -3.96
N GLU A 290 -2.72 -21.71 -4.69
CA GLU A 290 -2.17 -22.94 -4.12
C GLU A 290 -0.80 -22.67 -3.47
N GLU A 291 0.10 -21.96 -4.16
CA GLU A 291 1.40 -21.55 -3.61
C GLU A 291 1.26 -20.66 -2.38
N ALA A 292 0.40 -19.65 -2.44
CA ALA A 292 0.11 -18.76 -1.32
C ALA A 292 -0.41 -19.55 -0.11
N SER A 293 -1.37 -20.46 -0.32
CA SER A 293 -1.93 -21.28 0.75
C SER A 293 -0.88 -22.12 1.48
N HIS A 294 0.11 -22.65 0.76
CA HIS A 294 1.22 -23.42 1.31
C HIS A 294 2.19 -22.56 2.12
N ASN A 295 2.50 -21.35 1.65
CA ASN A 295 3.40 -20.42 2.34
C ASN A 295 2.78 -19.88 3.65
N PHE A 296 1.46 -19.64 3.67
CA PHE A 296 0.79 -19.13 4.87
C PHE A 296 0.48 -20.23 5.91
N ARG A 297 0.41 -21.52 5.52
CA ARG A 297 0.16 -22.63 6.46
C ARG A 297 1.01 -23.87 6.15
N PRO A 298 2.29 -23.89 6.54
CA PRO A 298 3.12 -25.07 6.39
C PRO A 298 2.52 -26.26 7.17
N GLY A 299 2.21 -27.36 6.48
CA GLY A 299 1.76 -28.61 7.10
C GLY A 299 0.26 -28.83 7.25
N HIS A 300 -0.60 -27.88 6.85
CA HIS A 300 -2.04 -28.12 6.69
C HIS A 300 -2.36 -28.48 5.23
N LYS A 301 -3.44 -29.22 5.00
CA LYS A 301 -3.92 -29.44 3.62
C LYS A 301 -4.21 -28.07 2.98
N PRO A 302 -3.81 -27.83 1.73
CA PRO A 302 -4.13 -26.59 1.03
C PRO A 302 -5.65 -26.47 0.96
N ASP A 303 -6.19 -25.49 1.68
CA ASP A 303 -7.59 -25.09 1.55
C ASP A 303 -7.61 -23.81 0.71
N THR A 304 -8.04 -23.94 -0.53
CA THR A 304 -8.14 -22.83 -1.48
C THR A 304 -9.15 -21.77 -1.03
N ASN A 305 -9.98 -22.06 0.00
CA ASN A 305 -10.86 -21.07 0.64
C ASN A 305 -10.15 -20.19 1.68
N CYS A 306 -8.86 -20.42 1.94
CA CYS A 306 -8.08 -19.66 2.92
C CYS A 306 -7.66 -18.28 2.42
N VAL A 307 -7.61 -18.07 1.10
CA VAL A 307 -7.25 -16.79 0.46
C VAL A 307 -8.45 -16.32 -0.36
N GLN A 308 -8.92 -15.09 -0.14
CA GLN A 308 -10.05 -14.55 -0.89
C GLN A 308 -9.59 -13.87 -2.18
N LEU A 309 -10.31 -14.13 -3.29
CA LEU A 309 -9.99 -13.57 -4.60
C LEU A 309 -10.90 -12.38 -4.91
N LEU A 310 -10.28 -11.26 -5.27
CA LEU A 310 -10.90 -10.11 -5.90
C LEU A 310 -10.30 -9.97 -7.30
N LEU A 311 -11.11 -10.14 -8.34
CA LEU A 311 -10.69 -10.07 -9.74
C LEU A 311 -11.37 -8.87 -10.40
N CYS A 312 -10.58 -7.86 -10.74
CA CYS A 312 -11.05 -6.65 -11.41
C CYS A 312 -10.50 -6.60 -12.84
N GLY A 313 -11.10 -5.81 -13.71
CA GLY A 313 -10.48 -5.52 -15.00
C GLY A 313 -11.45 -5.13 -16.11
N ASP A 314 -10.84 -4.73 -17.21
CA ASP A 314 -11.51 -4.59 -18.50
C ASP A 314 -11.42 -5.93 -19.23
N PHE A 315 -12.56 -6.61 -19.35
CA PHE A 315 -12.65 -7.90 -20.02
C PHE A 315 -12.99 -7.74 -21.51
N ASN A 316 -13.30 -6.53 -21.98
CA ASN A 316 -13.75 -6.27 -23.34
C ASN A 316 -14.87 -7.24 -23.79
N SER A 317 -15.71 -7.68 -22.85
CA SER A 317 -16.67 -8.77 -23.04
C SER A 317 -18.00 -8.42 -22.37
N LEU A 318 -19.09 -8.55 -23.12
CA LEU A 318 -20.45 -8.25 -22.64
C LEU A 318 -20.95 -9.31 -21.64
N PRO A 319 -21.99 -9.01 -20.83
CA PRO A 319 -22.49 -9.93 -19.80
C PRO A 319 -22.99 -11.29 -20.32
N ASP A 320 -23.38 -11.36 -21.60
CA ASP A 320 -23.87 -12.55 -22.29
C ASP A 320 -22.77 -13.39 -22.96
N SER A 321 -21.51 -12.97 -22.83
CA SER A 321 -20.35 -13.67 -23.40
C SER A 321 -19.94 -14.91 -22.62
N GLY A 322 -19.24 -15.82 -23.31
CA GLY A 322 -18.66 -17.02 -22.70
C GLY A 322 -17.60 -16.70 -21.65
N VAL A 323 -16.96 -15.53 -21.71
CA VAL A 323 -16.03 -15.03 -20.70
C VAL A 323 -16.73 -14.86 -19.35
N ILE A 324 -17.87 -14.17 -19.36
CA ILE A 324 -18.63 -13.87 -18.15
C ILE A 324 -19.39 -15.11 -17.66
N GLU A 325 -19.89 -15.97 -18.57
CA GLU A 325 -20.43 -17.29 -18.23
C GLU A 325 -19.39 -18.13 -17.48
N PHE A 326 -18.17 -18.21 -18.02
CA PHE A 326 -17.08 -18.99 -17.44
C PHE A 326 -16.77 -18.52 -16.01
N LEU A 327 -16.49 -17.23 -15.82
CA LEU A 327 -16.13 -16.65 -14.52
C LEU A 327 -17.25 -16.77 -13.47
N SER A 328 -18.51 -16.54 -13.87
CA SER A 328 -19.64 -16.50 -12.94
C SER A 328 -20.15 -17.89 -12.56
N SER A 329 -20.25 -18.79 -13.54
CA SER A 329 -20.80 -20.14 -13.34
C SER A 329 -19.73 -21.14 -12.88
N GLY A 330 -18.45 -20.83 -13.11
CA GLY A 330 -17.34 -21.74 -12.88
C GLY A 330 -17.15 -22.76 -14.00
N ARG A 331 -17.86 -22.62 -15.12
CA ARG A 331 -17.80 -23.54 -16.26
C ARG A 331 -18.19 -22.88 -17.58
N VAL A 332 -17.76 -23.48 -18.68
CA VAL A 332 -18.19 -23.13 -20.04
C VAL A 332 -18.19 -24.38 -20.92
N SER A 333 -19.14 -24.48 -21.84
CA SER A 333 -19.21 -25.60 -22.79
C SER A 333 -18.01 -25.60 -23.73
N ALA A 334 -17.44 -26.77 -24.04
CA ALA A 334 -16.38 -26.90 -25.05
C ALA A 334 -16.89 -26.63 -26.49
N ASP A 335 -18.21 -26.59 -26.68
CA ASP A 335 -18.89 -26.25 -27.93
C ASP A 335 -19.52 -24.83 -27.87
N HIS A 336 -19.05 -23.98 -26.95
CA HIS A 336 -19.54 -22.61 -26.83
C HIS A 336 -19.28 -21.81 -28.13
N PRO A 337 -20.24 -21.00 -28.61
CA PRO A 337 -20.13 -20.27 -29.88
C PRO A 337 -18.91 -19.34 -29.93
N ASP A 338 -18.49 -18.80 -28.79
CA ASP A 338 -17.28 -17.94 -28.70
C ASP A 338 -15.99 -18.66 -29.08
N PHE A 339 -15.94 -20.00 -29.12
CA PHE A 339 -14.79 -20.73 -29.67
C PHE A 339 -14.77 -20.76 -31.20
N LYS A 340 -15.79 -20.23 -31.89
CA LYS A 340 -15.87 -20.11 -33.35
C LYS A 340 -15.65 -21.42 -34.13
N GLU A 341 -16.04 -22.54 -33.54
CA GLU A 341 -15.83 -23.90 -34.07
C GLU A 341 -14.34 -24.28 -34.27
N LEU A 342 -13.42 -23.51 -33.68
CA LEU A 342 -11.98 -23.76 -33.73
C LEU A 342 -11.58 -24.88 -32.77
N GLN A 343 -10.59 -25.68 -33.17
CA GLN A 343 -10.19 -26.91 -32.47
C GLN A 343 -9.20 -26.63 -31.32
N TYR A 344 -9.66 -25.96 -30.26
CA TYR A 344 -8.85 -25.69 -29.06
C TYR A 344 -8.93 -26.78 -27.98
N LYS A 345 -9.84 -27.74 -28.13
CA LYS A 345 -10.22 -28.71 -27.08
C LYS A 345 -9.05 -29.45 -26.45
N SER A 346 -8.12 -29.96 -27.26
CA SER A 346 -6.99 -30.77 -26.80
C SER A 346 -5.97 -29.97 -25.98
N VAL A 347 -5.83 -28.68 -26.23
CA VAL A 347 -4.90 -27.80 -25.51
C VAL A 347 -5.57 -27.26 -24.25
N LEU A 348 -6.82 -26.83 -24.33
CA LEU A 348 -7.56 -26.25 -23.20
C LEU A 348 -7.92 -27.28 -22.13
N GLN A 349 -8.10 -28.56 -22.49
CA GLN A 349 -8.29 -29.63 -21.51
C GLN A 349 -7.13 -29.73 -20.51
N LYS A 350 -5.89 -29.42 -20.93
CA LYS A 350 -4.72 -29.44 -20.04
C LYS A 350 -4.79 -28.34 -18.98
N ILE A 351 -5.44 -27.23 -19.30
CA ILE A 351 -5.53 -26.02 -18.46
C ILE A 351 -6.76 -26.10 -17.53
N SER A 352 -7.84 -26.74 -17.96
CA SER A 352 -9.08 -26.81 -17.17
C SER A 352 -9.02 -27.78 -15.97
N GLY A 353 -8.07 -28.71 -15.92
CA GLY A 353 -7.95 -29.69 -14.83
C GLY A 353 -9.17 -30.60 -14.63
N CYS A 354 -10.04 -30.74 -15.64
CA CYS A 354 -11.28 -31.52 -15.57
C CYS A 354 -11.22 -32.70 -16.54
N GLU A 355 -11.63 -33.88 -16.07
CA GLU A 355 -11.70 -35.12 -16.86
C GLU A 355 -12.98 -35.21 -17.71
N LYS A 356 -13.89 -34.24 -17.59
CA LYS A 356 -15.11 -34.21 -18.40
C LYS A 356 -14.79 -33.73 -19.83
N PRO A 357 -15.17 -34.49 -20.86
CA PRO A 357 -14.72 -34.21 -22.22
C PRO A 357 -15.32 -32.93 -22.83
N ASN A 358 -16.47 -32.45 -22.34
CA ASN A 358 -17.28 -31.43 -23.02
C ASN A 358 -17.41 -30.09 -22.26
N GLU A 359 -16.75 -29.92 -21.12
CA GLU A 359 -16.85 -28.69 -20.33
C GLU A 359 -15.47 -28.29 -19.81
N PHE A 360 -15.18 -26.99 -19.85
CA PHE A 360 -14.07 -26.42 -19.12
C PHE A 360 -14.60 -25.82 -17.82
N THR A 361 -13.86 -26.00 -16.72
CA THR A 361 -14.30 -25.62 -15.37
C THR A 361 -13.17 -24.99 -14.56
N HIS A 362 -13.53 -24.10 -13.63
CA HIS A 362 -12.64 -23.62 -12.58
C HIS A 362 -13.31 -23.74 -11.20
N SER A 363 -12.51 -23.70 -10.12
CA SER A 363 -12.98 -23.89 -8.76
C SER A 363 -13.52 -22.61 -8.10
N PHE A 364 -13.14 -21.43 -8.60
CA PHE A 364 -13.57 -20.15 -8.00
C PHE A 364 -15.09 -20.00 -7.98
N LYS A 365 -15.61 -19.42 -6.89
CA LYS A 365 -17.01 -19.08 -6.69
C LYS A 365 -17.17 -17.58 -6.74
N LEU A 366 -17.06 -17.03 -7.94
CA LEU A 366 -17.10 -15.60 -8.18
C LEU A 366 -18.55 -15.11 -8.38
N ALA A 367 -18.79 -13.85 -8.04
CA ALA A 367 -19.95 -13.09 -8.43
C ALA A 367 -19.51 -11.70 -8.88
N SER A 368 -20.15 -11.15 -9.92
CA SER A 368 -19.94 -9.75 -10.31
C SER A 368 -20.62 -8.83 -9.29
N ALA A 369 -19.94 -7.76 -8.89
CA ALA A 369 -20.50 -6.72 -8.04
C ALA A 369 -21.55 -5.88 -8.76
N TYR A 370 -21.38 -5.70 -10.07
CA TYR A 370 -22.28 -4.92 -10.92
C TYR A 370 -23.13 -5.82 -11.81
N SER A 371 -24.34 -5.35 -12.08
CA SER A 371 -25.29 -5.95 -13.04
C SER A 371 -25.85 -4.84 -13.92
N GLU A 372 -26.50 -5.24 -15.03
CA GLU A 372 -27.08 -4.31 -16.01
C GLU A 372 -28.14 -3.39 -15.40
N ASP A 373 -28.86 -3.85 -14.37
CA ASP A 373 -29.84 -3.07 -13.64
C ASP A 373 -29.22 -1.92 -12.82
N ILE A 374 -27.95 -2.07 -12.41
CA ILE A 374 -27.24 -1.13 -11.55
C ILE A 374 -26.46 -0.12 -12.41
N MET A 375 -25.67 -0.63 -13.35
CA MET A 375 -24.86 0.19 -14.24
C MET A 375 -25.06 -0.26 -15.68
N PRO A 376 -25.76 0.52 -16.53
CA PRO A 376 -26.13 0.08 -17.87
C PRO A 376 -24.94 0.03 -18.84
N PHE A 377 -23.87 0.75 -18.54
CA PHE A 377 -22.65 0.77 -19.34
C PHE A 377 -21.45 1.15 -18.45
N THR A 378 -20.31 0.52 -18.73
CA THR A 378 -19.03 0.90 -18.14
C THR A 378 -18.17 1.62 -19.15
N ASN A 379 -18.23 1.24 -20.43
CA ASN A 379 -17.68 2.01 -21.55
C ASN A 379 -18.80 2.77 -22.27
N TYR A 380 -18.57 4.05 -22.54
CA TYR A 380 -19.53 4.95 -23.18
C TYR A 380 -18.85 5.80 -24.25
N THR A 381 -18.75 5.27 -25.47
CA THR A 381 -18.29 6.00 -26.66
C THR A 381 -19.46 6.32 -27.59
N PHE A 382 -19.20 7.01 -28.70
CA PHE A 382 -20.22 7.28 -29.71
C PHE A 382 -20.74 5.98 -30.33
N ASP A 383 -19.83 5.10 -30.74
CA ASP A 383 -20.12 3.87 -31.49
C ASP A 383 -20.47 2.68 -30.59
N PHE A 384 -19.95 2.63 -29.36
CA PHE A 384 -20.14 1.50 -28.46
C PHE A 384 -20.53 1.97 -27.05
N LYS A 385 -21.54 1.31 -26.47
CA LYS A 385 -22.00 1.51 -25.10
C LYS A 385 -22.32 0.14 -24.52
N GLY A 386 -21.65 -0.25 -23.44
CA GLY A 386 -21.84 -1.57 -22.87
C GLY A 386 -21.03 -1.81 -21.60
N ILE A 387 -21.32 -2.91 -20.93
CA ILE A 387 -20.62 -3.37 -19.73
C ILE A 387 -19.48 -4.26 -20.19
N ILE A 388 -18.25 -3.79 -20.03
CA ILE A 388 -17.03 -4.54 -20.33
C ILE A 388 -16.03 -4.56 -19.17
N ASP A 389 -16.27 -3.74 -18.15
CA ASP A 389 -15.49 -3.69 -16.92
C ASP A 389 -16.23 -4.42 -15.79
N TYR A 390 -15.49 -5.19 -14.99
CA TYR A 390 -16.08 -6.01 -13.93
C TYR A 390 -15.24 -5.99 -12.66
N ILE A 391 -15.93 -6.11 -11.52
CA ILE A 391 -15.34 -6.45 -10.22
C ILE A 391 -15.97 -7.76 -9.76
N PHE A 392 -15.22 -8.85 -9.85
CA PHE A 392 -15.59 -10.16 -9.36
C PHE A 392 -15.04 -10.39 -7.95
N TYR A 393 -15.88 -10.90 -7.05
CA TYR A 393 -15.50 -11.20 -5.67
C TYR A 393 -15.87 -12.64 -5.28
N SER A 394 -15.17 -13.19 -4.28
CA SER A 394 -15.49 -14.48 -3.66
C SER A 394 -16.85 -14.41 -2.93
N LYS A 395 -17.91 -14.92 -3.56
CA LYS A 395 -19.29 -14.82 -3.05
C LYS A 395 -19.58 -15.55 -1.73
N GLN A 396 -18.67 -16.41 -1.31
CA GLN A 396 -18.82 -17.20 -0.07
C GLN A 396 -18.31 -16.47 1.17
N SER A 397 -17.42 -15.49 1.00
CA SER A 397 -16.72 -14.79 2.08
C SER A 397 -16.88 -13.29 2.03
N MET A 398 -17.27 -12.73 0.88
CA MET A 398 -17.41 -11.30 0.67
C MET A 398 -18.86 -10.97 0.30
N THR A 399 -19.37 -9.89 0.87
CA THR A 399 -20.72 -9.37 0.63
C THR A 399 -20.61 -7.90 0.23
N PRO A 400 -21.21 -7.46 -0.89
CA PRO A 400 -21.27 -6.05 -1.24
C PRO A 400 -22.21 -5.29 -0.31
N LEU A 401 -21.69 -4.21 0.29
CA LEU A 401 -22.44 -3.28 1.14
C LEU A 401 -22.98 -2.10 0.34
N GLY A 402 -22.19 -1.59 -0.61
CA GLY A 402 -22.51 -0.40 -1.38
C GLY A 402 -21.81 -0.39 -2.74
N LEU A 403 -22.47 0.22 -3.73
CA LEU A 403 -21.98 0.35 -5.10
C LEU A 403 -22.11 1.80 -5.55
N LEU A 404 -21.13 2.29 -6.31
CA LEU A 404 -21.23 3.58 -6.98
C LEU A 404 -22.20 3.48 -8.17
N GLY A 405 -23.28 4.26 -8.11
CA GLY A 405 -24.26 4.32 -9.19
C GLY A 405 -23.71 4.93 -10.48
N PRO A 406 -24.47 4.83 -11.60
CA PRO A 406 -24.07 5.38 -12.88
C PRO A 406 -24.10 6.90 -12.87
N VAL A 407 -23.40 7.51 -13.83
CA VAL A 407 -23.54 8.95 -14.08
C VAL A 407 -24.99 9.26 -14.44
N ASN A 408 -25.51 10.36 -13.89
CA ASN A 408 -26.89 10.77 -14.08
C ASN A 408 -27.23 10.90 -15.59
N ALA A 409 -28.22 10.11 -16.04
CA ALA A 409 -28.63 10.06 -17.44
C ALA A 409 -29.23 11.38 -17.96
N ASP A 410 -29.92 12.14 -17.09
CA ASP A 410 -30.45 13.45 -17.43
C ASP A 410 -29.31 14.44 -17.66
N TRP A 411 -28.27 14.41 -16.83
CA TRP A 411 -27.08 15.25 -17.03
C TRP A 411 -26.40 14.96 -18.38
N LEU A 412 -26.25 13.68 -18.75
CA LEU A 412 -25.69 13.31 -20.06
C LEU A 412 -26.56 13.85 -21.21
N LYS A 413 -27.89 13.77 -21.08
CA LYS A 413 -28.84 14.24 -22.08
C LYS A 413 -28.88 15.76 -22.19
N GLU A 414 -28.91 16.48 -21.08
CA GLU A 414 -28.94 17.95 -21.00
C GLU A 414 -27.68 18.57 -21.59
N ASN A 415 -26.52 17.97 -21.31
CA ASN A 415 -25.22 18.42 -21.83
C ASN A 415 -24.91 17.83 -23.21
N LYS A 416 -25.83 17.06 -23.81
CA LYS A 416 -25.69 16.43 -25.13
C LYS A 416 -24.42 15.57 -25.27
N VAL A 417 -24.06 14.86 -24.19
CA VAL A 417 -22.91 13.97 -24.14
C VAL A 417 -23.29 12.63 -24.79
N VAL A 418 -22.92 12.48 -26.07
CA VAL A 418 -23.22 11.27 -26.87
C VAL A 418 -22.16 10.17 -26.78
N GLY A 419 -21.01 10.50 -26.19
CA GLY A 419 -19.87 9.61 -25.96
C GLY A 419 -18.79 10.34 -25.16
N CYS A 420 -17.89 9.57 -24.56
CA CYS A 420 -16.75 10.01 -23.78
C CYS A 420 -15.43 9.58 -24.48
N PRO A 421 -14.28 10.21 -24.18
CA PRO A 421 -14.07 11.26 -23.18
C PRO A 421 -14.75 12.59 -23.55
N HIS A 422 -15.02 13.40 -22.52
CA HIS A 422 -15.66 14.72 -22.58
C HIS A 422 -14.87 15.70 -21.67
N PRO A 423 -14.89 17.03 -21.86
CA PRO A 423 -14.17 17.97 -20.98
C PRO A 423 -14.42 17.81 -19.48
N HIS A 424 -15.58 17.26 -19.09
CA HIS A 424 -15.94 16.95 -17.70
C HIS A 424 -15.86 15.45 -17.35
N VAL A 425 -15.55 14.58 -18.31
CA VAL A 425 -15.43 13.12 -18.13
C VAL A 425 -14.14 12.65 -18.81
N PRO A 426 -13.04 12.44 -18.06
CA PRO A 426 -11.70 12.31 -18.64
C PRO A 426 -11.41 10.97 -19.32
N SER A 427 -12.29 9.97 -19.19
CA SER A 427 -12.17 8.64 -19.79
C SER A 427 -13.47 8.27 -20.50
N ASP A 428 -13.36 7.40 -21.49
CA ASP A 428 -14.48 6.69 -22.11
C ASP A 428 -15.04 5.55 -21.24
N HIS A 429 -14.34 5.17 -20.17
CA HIS A 429 -14.84 4.25 -19.15
C HIS A 429 -15.25 5.00 -17.87
N PHE A 430 -16.36 4.56 -17.26
CA PHE A 430 -16.78 5.00 -15.94
C PHE A 430 -16.17 4.13 -14.83
N PRO A 431 -15.70 4.72 -13.73
CA PRO A 431 -15.08 3.97 -12.65
C PRO A 431 -16.10 3.09 -11.93
N LEU A 432 -15.69 1.85 -11.66
CA LEU A 432 -16.42 0.94 -10.77
C LEU A 432 -15.86 1.08 -9.35
N LEU A 433 -16.75 1.25 -8.37
CA LEU A 433 -16.40 1.31 -6.94
C LEU A 433 -17.37 0.47 -6.13
N VAL A 434 -16.85 -0.42 -5.29
CA VAL A 434 -17.66 -1.30 -4.43
C VAL A 434 -17.10 -1.27 -3.02
N GLU A 435 -18.00 -1.21 -2.04
CA GLU A 435 -17.70 -1.48 -0.64
C GLU A 435 -18.04 -2.96 -0.35
N LEU A 436 -17.06 -3.71 0.15
CA LEU A 436 -17.19 -5.14 0.44
C LEU A 436 -16.96 -5.39 1.93
N GLU A 437 -17.89 -6.11 2.57
CA GLU A 437 -17.67 -6.75 3.86
C GLU A 437 -17.04 -8.12 3.63
N MET A 438 -15.93 -8.43 4.33
CA MET A 438 -15.29 -9.74 4.28
C MET A 438 -15.42 -10.48 5.60
N CYS A 439 -16.06 -11.65 5.58
CA CYS A 439 -16.06 -12.61 6.68
C CYS A 439 -14.76 -13.44 6.65
N PRO A 440 -13.95 -13.43 7.74
CA PRO A 440 -12.75 -14.25 7.83
C PRO A 440 -13.09 -15.74 7.70
N THR A 441 -12.40 -16.46 6.81
CA THR A 441 -12.57 -17.91 6.63
C THR A 441 -11.69 -18.73 7.56
N VAL A 442 -10.74 -18.08 8.23
CA VAL A 442 -9.99 -18.70 9.32
C VAL A 442 -10.81 -18.63 10.60
N PRO A 443 -11.17 -19.76 11.24
CA PRO A 443 -11.72 -19.72 12.58
C PRO A 443 -10.68 -19.09 13.49
N GLY A 444 -10.97 -17.88 13.99
CA GLY A 444 -10.32 -17.40 15.19
C GLY A 444 -10.45 -18.48 16.26
N THR A 445 -9.43 -18.67 17.08
CA THR A 445 -9.55 -19.45 18.32
C THR A 445 -10.61 -18.77 19.18
N THR A 446 -11.88 -19.06 18.94
CA THR A 446 -12.97 -18.64 19.80
C THR A 446 -12.71 -19.34 21.12
N ASN A 447 -12.58 -18.55 22.20
CA ASN A 447 -12.51 -19.04 23.57
C ASN A 447 -13.82 -19.76 23.96
N GLY A 448 -14.07 -20.94 23.39
CA GLY A 448 -15.07 -21.89 23.84
C GLY A 448 -16.55 -21.49 23.71
N LEU A 449 -16.93 -20.44 22.98
CA LEU A 449 -18.34 -20.11 22.78
C LEU A 449 -18.90 -20.82 21.54
N ILE A 450 -19.50 -21.97 21.79
CA ILE A 450 -20.32 -22.74 20.84
C ILE A 450 -21.52 -21.87 20.44
N THR A 451 -21.61 -21.50 19.17
CA THR A 451 -22.85 -20.98 18.58
C THR A 451 -23.90 -22.09 18.60
N ARG A 452 -24.94 -21.92 19.42
CA ARG A 452 -26.11 -22.81 19.40
C ARG A 452 -26.84 -22.64 18.07
N ARG A 453 -27.07 -23.78 17.41
CA ARG A 453 -27.91 -23.93 16.21
C ARG A 453 -29.32 -23.44 16.43
#